data_AF-A0A2M9YIQ4-F1
#
_entry.id   AF-A0A2M9YIQ4-F1
#
_cell.length_a   1.000
_cell.length_b   1.000
_cell.length_c   1.000
_cell.angle_alpha   90.00
_cell.angle_beta   90.00
_cell.angle_gamma   90.00
#
_symmetry.space_group_name_H-M   'P 1'
#
loop_
_entity.id
_entity.type
_entity.pdbx_description
1 polymer ?
#
loop_
_entity_poly.entity_id
_entity_poly.type
_entity_poly.pdbx_seq_one_letter_code
_entity_poly.pdbx_strand_id
1 'polypeptide(L)'
;MNPRSEKENRFSKKPEAVSRAYSKVKLYCIASGIKDSVELHEKLGEFLRLLEAHSQSLENKEETFFELEAMRIFLDSGILKSKKNKSLQLPEIEPSRMIPNPVDFGPLGVLAEPKERLEPIPLILSVLFWGIVYTFLLYGLLR
;
A
#
# COMPACT_ATOMS: atom_id res chain seq x y z
N MET A 1 18.72 8.88 40.32
CA MET A 1 17.59 8.16 39.70
C MET A 1 16.77 9.18 38.93
N ASN A 2 16.69 9.04 37.61
CA ASN A 2 15.92 9.96 36.78
C ASN A 2 14.54 9.33 36.54
N PRO A 3 13.43 9.91 37.02
CA PRO A 3 12.10 9.37 36.77
C PRO A 3 11.79 9.67 35.30
N ARG A 4 12.10 8.72 34.41
CA ARG A 4 11.47 8.70 33.10
C ARG A 4 9.99 8.49 33.40
N SER A 5 9.20 9.55 33.39
CA SER A 5 7.75 9.44 33.40
C SER A 5 7.40 8.56 32.21
N GLU A 6 7.04 7.32 32.46
CA GLU A 6 6.32 6.51 31.50
C GLU A 6 5.04 7.29 31.22
N LYS A 7 5.06 8.11 30.16
CA LYS A 7 3.83 8.59 29.57
C LYS A 7 3.09 7.33 29.18
N GLU A 8 2.08 6.96 29.95
CA GLU A 8 1.18 5.87 29.60
C GLU A 8 0.76 6.08 28.15
N ASN A 9 1.21 5.17 27.29
CA ASN A 9 0.93 5.24 25.89
C ASN A 9 -0.59 5.04 25.77
N ARG A 10 -1.35 6.12 25.50
CA ARG A 10 -2.83 6.09 25.50
C ARG A 10 -3.43 5.07 24.53
N PHE A 11 -2.60 4.51 23.66
CA PHE A 11 -2.95 3.44 22.70
C PHE A 11 -2.36 2.07 23.07
N SER A 12 -2.01 1.83 24.33
CA SER A 12 -1.48 0.53 24.81
C SER A 12 -2.37 -0.66 24.46
N LYS A 13 -3.68 -0.43 24.30
CA LYS A 13 -4.67 -1.44 23.90
C LYS A 13 -4.61 -1.83 22.42
N LYS A 14 -4.02 -1.01 21.54
CA LYS A 14 -3.99 -1.22 20.07
C LYS A 14 -2.63 -0.86 19.45
N PRO A 15 -1.53 -1.48 19.89
CA PRO A 15 -0.19 -1.14 19.40
C PRO A 15 -0.01 -1.47 17.91
N GLU A 16 -0.65 -2.54 17.42
CA GLU A 16 -0.57 -2.94 16.02
C GLU A 16 -1.24 -1.93 15.09
N ALA A 17 -2.44 -1.47 15.43
CA ALA A 17 -3.17 -0.52 14.61
C ALA A 17 -2.43 0.83 14.50
N VAL A 18 -1.82 1.29 15.60
CA VAL A 18 -0.95 2.47 15.60
C VAL A 18 0.28 2.25 14.72
N SER A 19 0.94 1.09 14.83
CA SER A 19 2.13 0.75 14.03
C SER A 19 1.81 0.73 12.52
N ARG A 20 0.67 0.15 12.14
CA ARG A 20 0.20 0.13 10.74
C ARG A 20 -0.10 1.54 10.23
N ALA A 21 -0.85 2.34 10.98
CA ALA A 21 -1.14 3.73 10.62
C ALA A 21 0.15 4.57 10.50
N TYR A 22 1.09 4.42 11.45
CA TYR A 22 2.38 5.09 11.42
C TYR A 22 3.20 4.73 10.17
N SER A 23 3.24 3.45 9.82
CA SER A 23 3.93 2.96 8.62
C SER A 23 3.31 3.54 7.35
N LYS A 24 1.98 3.60 7.27
CA LYS A 24 1.27 4.24 6.15
C LYS A 24 1.58 5.73 6.04
N VAL A 25 1.51 6.47 7.15
CA VAL A 25 1.86 7.89 7.19
C VAL A 25 3.29 8.13 6.72
N LYS A 26 4.24 7.31 7.18
CA LYS A 26 5.64 7.38 6.74
C LYS A 26 5.76 7.23 5.22
N LEU A 27 5.07 6.24 4.64
CA LEU A 27 5.04 6.04 3.20
C LEU A 27 4.41 7.23 2.46
N TYR A 28 3.33 7.80 2.98
CA TYR A 28 2.69 9.00 2.43
C TYR A 28 3.62 10.22 2.44
N CYS A 29 4.36 10.44 3.53
CA CYS A 29 5.35 11.52 3.62
C CYS A 29 6.46 11.37 2.58
N ILE A 30 7.00 10.15 2.43
CA ILE A 30 8.02 9.85 1.42
C ILE A 30 7.47 10.05 0.00
N ALA A 31 6.27 9.53 -0.29
CA ALA A 31 5.61 9.70 -1.58
C ALA A 31 5.27 11.16 -1.90
N SER A 32 5.05 11.99 -0.88
CA SER A 32 4.81 13.43 -1.02
C SER A 32 6.09 14.24 -1.25
N GLY A 33 7.26 13.58 -1.26
CA GLY A 33 8.54 14.21 -1.59
C GLY A 33 9.39 14.62 -0.39
N ILE A 34 9.00 14.26 0.84
CA ILE A 34 9.83 14.49 2.04
C ILE A 34 10.99 13.49 2.01
N LYS A 35 12.20 13.99 1.71
CA LYS A 35 13.43 13.18 1.62
C LYS A 35 14.33 13.34 2.83
N ASP A 36 14.24 14.46 3.55
CA ASP A 36 15.03 14.72 4.74
C ASP A 36 14.51 13.86 5.91
N SER A 37 15.43 13.15 6.57
CA SER A 37 15.11 12.29 7.71
C SER A 37 14.65 13.09 8.91
N VAL A 38 15.20 14.30 9.13
CA VAL A 38 14.83 15.16 10.26
C VAL A 38 13.42 15.68 10.07
N GLU A 39 13.11 16.20 8.88
CA GLU A 39 11.76 16.67 8.52
C GLU A 39 10.75 15.52 8.60
N LEU A 40 11.09 14.33 8.10
CA LEU A 40 10.23 13.14 8.20
C LEU A 40 9.91 12.79 9.65
N HIS A 41 10.91 12.81 10.53
CA HIS A 41 10.72 12.54 11.96
C HIS A 41 9.87 13.61 12.64
N GLU A 42 10.04 14.87 12.29
CA GLU A 42 9.21 15.97 12.80
C GLU A 42 7.74 15.77 12.41
N LYS A 43 7.47 15.44 11.14
CA LYS A 43 6.12 15.18 10.61
C LYS A 43 5.46 13.96 11.25
N LEU A 44 6.22 12.90 11.47
CA LEU A 44 5.74 11.71 12.17
C LEU A 44 5.49 12.00 13.66
N GLY A 45 6.29 12.86 14.28
CA GLY A 45 6.05 13.35 15.64
C GLY A 45 4.79 14.20 15.76
N GLU A 46 4.53 15.10 14.79
CA GLU A 46 3.28 15.85 14.68
C GLU A 46 2.08 14.92 14.58
N PHE A 47 2.15 13.89 13.73
CA PHE A 47 1.11 12.88 13.59
C PHE A 47 0.79 12.17 14.92
N LEU A 48 1.81 11.72 15.66
CA LEU A 48 1.60 11.07 16.95
C LEU A 48 0.93 11.99 17.98
N ARG A 49 1.30 13.28 18.01
CA ARG A 49 0.66 14.29 18.87
C ARG A 49 -0.80 14.51 18.50
N LEU A 50 -1.13 14.54 17.21
CA LEU A 50 -2.52 14.65 16.75
C LEU A 50 -3.35 13.42 17.13
N LEU A 51 -2.75 12.24 17.04
CA LEU A 51 -3.38 11.00 17.44
C LEU A 51 -3.69 11.03 18.95
N GLU A 52 -2.73 11.46 19.76
CA GLU A 52 -2.90 11.65 21.21
C GLU A 52 -4.00 12.68 21.54
N ALA A 53 -4.10 13.77 20.77
CA ALA A 53 -5.17 14.76 20.92
C ALA A 53 -6.57 14.21 20.58
N HIS A 54 -6.65 13.27 19.62
CA HIS A 54 -7.91 12.63 19.21
C HIS A 54 -8.15 11.29 19.92
N SER A 55 -7.42 11.00 21.01
CA SER A 55 -7.44 9.68 21.66
C SER A 55 -8.84 9.23 22.07
N GLN A 56 -9.69 10.16 22.53
CA GLN A 56 -11.07 9.87 22.93
C GLN A 56 -11.95 9.38 21.77
N SER A 57 -11.72 9.84 20.54
CA SER A 57 -12.47 9.41 19.35
C SER A 57 -12.01 8.03 18.84
N LEU A 58 -10.77 7.67 19.14
CA LEU A 58 -10.08 6.50 18.60
C LEU A 58 -10.14 5.27 19.54
N GLU A 59 -10.27 5.48 20.86
CA GLU A 59 -10.20 4.39 21.85
C GLU A 59 -11.31 3.34 21.66
N ASN A 60 -12.51 3.77 21.26
CA ASN A 60 -13.70 2.92 21.14
C ASN A 60 -13.89 2.27 19.76
N LYS A 61 -13.02 2.54 18.78
CA LYS A 61 -13.18 2.03 17.40
C LYS A 61 -12.49 0.69 17.21
N GLU A 62 -13.06 -0.24 16.44
CA GLU A 62 -12.35 -1.45 16.02
C GLU A 62 -11.05 -1.12 15.26
N GLU A 63 -10.11 -2.07 15.18
CA GLU A 63 -8.77 -1.82 14.63
C GLU A 63 -8.76 -1.29 13.18
N THR A 64 -9.65 -1.80 12.32
CA THR A 64 -9.79 -1.36 10.93
C THR A 64 -10.31 0.08 10.85
N PHE A 65 -11.28 0.41 11.68
CA PHE A 65 -11.84 1.76 11.78
C PHE A 65 -10.86 2.74 12.44
N PHE A 66 -10.03 2.26 13.37
CA PHE A 66 -8.96 3.05 13.97
C PHE A 66 -7.98 3.52 12.91
N GLU A 67 -7.53 2.61 12.04
CA GLU A 67 -6.56 2.94 10.99
C GLU A 67 -7.14 3.95 9.99
N LEU A 68 -8.40 3.74 9.57
CA LEU A 68 -9.10 4.67 8.68
C LEU A 68 -9.25 6.07 9.31
N GLU A 69 -9.65 6.14 10.58
CA GLU A 69 -9.82 7.42 11.26
C GLU A 69 -8.47 8.11 11.51
N ALA A 70 -7.44 7.37 11.92
CA ALA A 70 -6.09 7.92 12.08
C ALA A 70 -5.58 8.52 10.76
N MET A 71 -5.86 7.84 9.64
CA MET A 71 -5.48 8.34 8.32
C MET A 71 -6.29 9.54 7.88
N ARG A 72 -7.59 9.58 8.18
CA ARG A 72 -8.43 10.76 7.97
C ARG A 72 -7.89 11.97 8.74
N ILE A 73 -7.58 11.81 10.03
CA ILE A 73 -7.00 12.86 10.88
C ILE A 73 -5.70 13.36 10.27
N PHE A 74 -4.84 12.45 9.80
CA PHE A 74 -3.60 12.83 9.13
C PHE A 74 -3.83 13.66 7.85
N LEU A 75 -4.74 13.24 6.98
CA LEU A 75 -5.03 13.96 5.73
C LEU A 75 -5.67 15.33 5.99
N ASP A 76 -6.57 15.41 6.97
CA ASP A 76 -7.27 16.65 7.34
C ASP A 76 -6.35 17.65 8.06
N SER A 77 -5.34 17.15 8.78
CA SER A 77 -4.42 17.98 9.57
C SER A 77 -3.54 18.93 8.75
N GLY A 78 -3.38 18.65 7.45
CA GLY A 78 -2.46 19.41 6.62
C GLY A 78 -0.99 19.30 7.05
N ILE A 79 -0.61 18.27 7.82
CA ILE A 79 0.80 17.98 8.20
C ILE A 79 1.72 18.04 6.99
N LEU A 80 1.25 17.48 5.87
CA LEU A 80 2.00 17.43 4.63
C LEU A 80 2.22 18.79 3.98
N LYS A 81 1.51 19.87 4.42
CA LYS A 81 1.45 21.20 3.80
C LYS A 81 1.84 21.13 2.33
N SER A 82 1.19 20.25 1.57
CA SER A 82 1.31 20.33 0.13
C SER A 82 0.79 21.73 -0.17
N LYS A 83 1.47 22.45 -1.05
CA LYS A 83 0.88 23.64 -1.66
C LYS A 83 -0.46 23.18 -2.22
N LYS A 84 -1.53 23.29 -1.43
CA LYS A 84 -2.90 23.25 -1.87
C LYS A 84 -2.96 24.50 -2.72
N ASN A 85 -2.59 24.36 -3.99
CA ASN A 85 -2.70 25.43 -4.97
C ASN A 85 -4.14 25.91 -4.83
N LYS A 86 -4.30 27.12 -4.31
CA LYS A 86 -5.57 27.70 -3.87
C LYS A 86 -6.45 28.11 -5.06
N SER A 87 -6.26 27.42 -6.18
CA SER A 87 -6.93 27.59 -7.45
C SER A 87 -6.74 26.30 -8.27
N LEU A 88 -7.43 25.23 -7.88
CA LEU A 88 -7.91 24.27 -8.88
C LEU A 88 -9.05 24.95 -9.63
N GLN A 89 -8.73 25.96 -10.43
CA GLN A 89 -9.47 26.15 -11.67
C GLN A 89 -9.05 24.96 -12.50
N LEU A 90 -9.79 23.86 -12.37
CA LEU A 90 -9.72 22.79 -13.36
C LEU A 90 -9.94 23.48 -14.71
N PRO A 91 -9.00 23.39 -15.67
CA PRO A 91 -9.31 23.84 -17.02
C PRO A 91 -10.56 23.08 -17.45
N GLU A 92 -11.55 23.75 -18.04
CA GLU A 92 -12.77 23.13 -18.54
C GLU A 92 -12.37 21.94 -19.42
N ILE A 93 -12.56 20.73 -18.89
CA ILE A 93 -12.28 19.49 -19.64
C ILE A 93 -13.43 19.38 -20.63
N GLU A 94 -13.18 19.83 -21.85
CA GLU A 94 -14.07 19.64 -22.99
C GLU A 94 -14.25 18.12 -23.18
N PRO A 95 -15.47 17.57 -23.06
CA PRO A 95 -15.70 16.12 -23.01
C PRO A 95 -15.49 15.40 -24.36
N SER A 96 -15.00 16.11 -25.38
CA SER A 96 -14.90 15.64 -26.77
C SER A 96 -13.59 14.93 -27.11
N ARG A 97 -12.64 14.79 -26.17
CA ARG A 97 -11.35 14.09 -26.39
C ARG A 97 -11.06 12.97 -25.38
N MET A 98 -12.05 12.13 -25.08
CA MET A 98 -11.83 10.81 -24.46
C MET A 98 -11.62 9.73 -25.54
N ILE A 99 -10.61 9.93 -26.39
CA ILE A 99 -9.99 8.82 -27.10
C ILE A 99 -8.52 8.93 -26.70
N PRO A 100 -8.02 8.07 -25.77
CA PRO A 100 -6.61 8.08 -25.46
C PRO A 100 -5.87 7.82 -26.76
N ASN A 101 -4.97 8.74 -27.12
CA ASN A 101 -4.05 8.50 -28.21
C ASN A 101 -3.36 7.16 -27.91
N PRO A 102 -3.34 6.18 -28.83
CA PRO A 102 -2.66 4.93 -28.56
C PRO A 102 -1.24 5.25 -28.14
N VAL A 103 -0.86 4.78 -26.94
CA VAL A 103 0.46 5.03 -26.40
C VAL A 103 1.43 4.29 -27.31
N ASP A 104 2.17 5.05 -28.12
CA ASP A 104 3.29 4.52 -28.91
C ASP A 104 4.41 4.13 -27.94
N PHE A 105 4.27 2.94 -27.35
CA PHE A 105 5.36 2.26 -26.67
C PHE A 105 6.36 1.89 -27.76
N GLY A 106 7.33 2.76 -28.04
CA GLY A 106 8.35 2.50 -29.06
C GLY A 106 9.19 1.24 -28.76
N PRO A 107 10.51 1.30 -28.58
CA PRO A 107 11.30 0.09 -28.29
C PRO A 107 10.91 -0.59 -26.95
N LEU A 108 10.12 0.08 -26.11
CA LEU A 108 9.55 -0.46 -24.87
C LEU A 108 8.35 -1.40 -25.11
N GLY A 109 7.60 -1.25 -26.20
CA GLY A 109 6.51 -2.17 -26.55
C GLY A 109 7.02 -3.57 -26.87
N VAL A 110 8.21 -3.65 -27.47
CA VAL A 110 8.92 -4.91 -27.81
C VAL A 110 9.42 -5.65 -26.56
N LEU A 111 9.58 -4.95 -25.43
CA LEU A 111 9.95 -5.56 -24.14
C LEU A 111 8.74 -5.94 -23.28
N ALA A 112 7.56 -5.34 -23.56
CA ALA A 112 6.30 -5.66 -22.90
C ALA A 112 5.56 -6.84 -23.57
N GLU A 113 5.93 -7.22 -24.80
CA GLU A 113 5.52 -8.50 -25.37
C GLU A 113 6.15 -9.64 -24.56
N PRO A 114 5.36 -10.54 -23.95
CA PRO A 114 5.90 -11.66 -23.22
C PRO A 114 6.56 -12.59 -24.23
N LYS A 115 7.89 -12.54 -24.27
CA LYS A 115 8.74 -13.42 -25.08
C LYS A 115 8.86 -14.82 -24.47
N GLU A 116 7.82 -15.29 -23.78
CA GLU A 116 7.75 -16.66 -23.30
C GLU A 116 7.26 -17.53 -24.46
N ARG A 117 8.21 -17.89 -25.33
CA ARG A 117 8.03 -19.07 -26.17
C ARG A 117 8.07 -20.27 -25.23
N LEU A 118 6.91 -20.66 -24.72
CA LEU A 118 6.71 -21.91 -24.00
C LEU A 118 7.27 -23.03 -24.89
N GLU A 119 8.45 -23.53 -24.54
CA GLU A 119 9.02 -24.66 -25.24
C GLU A 119 8.04 -25.84 -25.08
N PRO A 120 7.77 -26.62 -26.13
CA PRO A 120 6.80 -27.72 -26.06
C PRO A 120 7.27 -28.85 -25.12
N ILE A 121 8.56 -28.88 -24.79
CA ILE A 121 9.24 -29.91 -24.02
C ILE A 121 8.66 -30.07 -22.59
N PRO A 122 8.55 -29.01 -21.75
CA PRO A 122 7.93 -29.12 -20.43
C PRO A 122 6.48 -29.61 -20.46
N LEU A 123 5.72 -29.27 -21.51
CA LEU A 123 4.33 -29.66 -21.66
C LEU A 123 4.20 -31.15 -22.03
N ILE A 124 5.07 -31.64 -22.91
CA ILE A 124 5.13 -33.06 -23.26
C ILE A 124 5.57 -33.91 -22.05
N LEU A 125 6.55 -33.44 -21.28
CA LEU A 125 7.01 -34.13 -20.07
C LEU A 125 5.94 -34.19 -18.98
N SER A 126 5.14 -33.13 -18.81
CA SER A 126 4.06 -33.13 -17.82
C SER A 126 2.95 -34.12 -18.17
N VAL A 127 2.56 -34.20 -19.45
CA VAL A 127 1.56 -35.16 -19.92
C VAL A 127 2.04 -36.60 -19.76
N LEU A 128 3.31 -36.89 -20.10
CA LEU A 128 3.93 -38.21 -19.90
C LEU A 128 3.97 -38.60 -18.42
N PHE A 129 4.41 -37.69 -17.56
CA PHE A 129 4.48 -37.93 -16.12
C PHE A 129 3.11 -38.30 -15.53
N TRP A 130 2.08 -37.50 -15.82
CA TRP A 130 0.72 -37.78 -15.34
C TRP A 130 0.14 -39.06 -15.95
N GLY A 131 0.40 -39.33 -17.24
CA GLY A 131 0.00 -40.58 -17.89
C GLY A 131 0.56 -41.83 -17.19
N ILE A 132 1.83 -41.79 -16.79
CA ILE A 132 2.45 -42.89 -16.02
C ILE A 132 1.83 -43.01 -14.64
N VAL A 133 1.65 -41.89 -13.92
CA VAL A 133 1.03 -41.90 -12.58
C VAL A 133 -0.39 -42.48 -12.63
N TYR A 134 -1.20 -42.08 -13.62
CA TYR A 134 -2.56 -42.60 -13.76
C TYR A 134 -2.59 -44.08 -14.14
N THR A 135 -1.71 -44.54 -15.04
CA THR A 135 -1.66 -45.97 -15.37
C THR A 135 -1.19 -46.82 -14.20
N PHE A 136 -0.25 -46.32 -13.40
CA PHE A 136 0.21 -46.99 -12.18
C PHE A 136 -0.88 -47.04 -11.10
N LEU A 137 -1.62 -45.94 -10.90
CA LEU A 137 -2.78 -45.91 -10.01
C LEU A 137 -3.88 -46.86 -10.49
N LEU A 138 -4.19 -46.86 -11.78
CA LEU A 138 -5.23 -47.71 -12.35
C LEU A 138 -4.85 -49.21 -12.22
N TYR A 139 -3.61 -49.56 -12.51
CA TYR A 139 -3.11 -50.92 -12.37
C TYR A 139 -3.03 -51.37 -10.91
N GLY A 140 -2.62 -50.46 -10.01
CA GLY A 140 -2.61 -50.70 -8.56
C GLY A 140 -4.01 -50.83 -7.96
N LEU A 141 -5.04 -50.30 -8.62
CA LEU A 141 -6.44 -50.39 -8.19
C LEU A 141 -7.18 -51.60 -8.81
N LEU A 142 -6.63 -52.19 -9.88
CA LEU A 142 -7.14 -53.41 -10.52
C LEU A 142 -6.60 -54.71 -9.90
N ARG A 143 -5.67 -54.62 -8.94
CA ARG A 143 -5.10 -55.74 -8.18
C ARG A 143 -5.62 -55.74 -6.75
#